data_AF-A0A4Q4D042-F1
#
_entry.id   AF-A0A4Q4D042-F1
#
_cell.length_a   1.000
_cell.length_b   1.000
_cell.length_c   1.000
_cell.angle_alpha   90.00
_cell.angle_beta   90.00
_cell.angle_gamma   90.00
#
_symmetry.space_group_name_H-M   'P 1'
#
loop_
_entity.id
_entity.type
_entity.pdbx_description
1 polymer ?
#
loop_
_entity_poly.entity_id
_entity_poly.type
_entity_poly.pdbx_seq_one_letter_code
_entity_poly.pdbx_strand_id
1 'polypeptide(L)'
;MTREDVVWRVRLIACCVLLAAVTFVQAPGQIVGDTKYDLSERPGLMLAKVLHLWDPLGNFGQVQNQAYGYLFPMGPFFLAGHEVGLPEWVVQRLWWTLVLVVAFLGVVRLARVLGIGGPWTQVLAGFAFALSPRMLTNTGPISIENWPSAVAPWVLVPLVLATQGRPLWRSAARSGFAAGFVGGVNAVASAAVGPLAALWILTRKPSWRSVRLGGWWLLFMVMATLWWLVPLLVLGRYSPPFLDYIESAAATTSPATIADALRGTTKWVPYVGADYS
;
A
#
# COMPACT_ATOMS: atom_id res chain seq x y z
N MET A 1 24.04 21.10 6.97
CA MET A 1 23.80 19.68 7.33
C MET A 1 24.92 19.29 8.26
N THR A 2 24.60 18.86 9.48
CA THR A 2 25.64 18.54 10.48
C THR A 2 26.23 17.16 10.19
N ARG A 3 27.41 16.86 10.75
CA ARG A 3 27.99 15.51 10.69
C ARG A 3 27.03 14.46 11.25
N GLU A 4 26.29 14.82 12.29
CA GLU A 4 25.29 13.95 12.92
C GLU A 4 24.11 13.64 11.99
N ASP A 5 23.64 14.62 11.20
CA ASP A 5 22.60 14.39 10.19
C ASP A 5 23.03 13.36 9.14
N VAL A 6 24.29 13.46 8.69
CA VAL A 6 24.85 12.54 7.69
C VAL A 6 24.93 11.12 8.26
N VAL A 7 25.50 10.97 9.46
CA VAL A 7 25.59 9.67 10.15
C VAL A 7 24.21 9.04 10.33
N TRP A 8 23.21 9.84 10.68
CA TRP A 8 21.84 9.35 10.85
C TRP A 8 21.21 8.88 9.54
N ARG A 9 21.43 9.60 8.44
CA ARG A 9 20.97 9.18 7.11
C ARG A 9 21.61 7.87 6.68
N VAL A 10 22.92 7.71 6.90
CA VAL A 10 23.65 6.47 6.59
C VAL A 10 23.07 5.29 7.39
N ARG A 11 22.75 5.48 8.68
CA ARG A 11 22.09 4.44 9.50
C ARG A 11 20.74 4.01 8.92
N LEU A 12 19.90 4.97 8.51
CA LEU A 12 18.61 4.65 7.88
C LEU A 12 18.78 3.92 6.54
N ILE A 13 19.77 4.31 5.73
CA ILE A 13 20.12 3.61 4.48
C ILE A 13 20.53 2.17 4.80
N ALA A 14 21.36 1.95 5.81
CA ALA A 14 21.74 0.60 6.23
C ALA A 14 20.53 -0.24 6.66
N CYS A 15 19.55 0.34 7.37
CA CYS A 15 18.29 -0.34 7.68
C CYS A 15 17.49 -0.71 6.42
N CYS A 16 17.43 0.17 5.42
CA CYS A 16 16.77 -0.13 4.15
C CYS A 16 17.49 -1.25 3.38
N VAL A 17 18.83 -1.25 3.38
CA VAL A 17 19.64 -2.32 2.78
C VAL A 17 19.41 -3.66 3.50
N LEU A 18 19.26 -3.65 4.83
CA LEU A 18 18.91 -4.85 5.58
C LEU A 18 17.54 -5.40 5.15
N LEU A 19 16.53 -4.55 4.99
CA LEU A 19 15.21 -4.97 4.49
C LEU A 19 15.30 -5.53 3.06
N ALA A 20 16.12 -4.92 2.20
CA ALA A 20 16.39 -5.46 0.87
C ALA A 20 17.01 -6.87 0.97
N ALA A 21 18.05 -7.04 1.79
CA ALA A 21 18.68 -8.35 2.00
C ALA A 21 17.68 -9.41 2.47
N VAL A 22 16.77 -9.07 3.41
CA VAL A 22 15.71 -9.97 3.88
C VAL A 22 14.84 -10.46 2.73
N THR A 23 14.45 -9.58 1.80
CA THR A 23 13.64 -10.00 0.64
C THR A 23 14.44 -10.83 -0.36
N PHE A 24 15.68 -10.45 -0.66
CA PHE A 24 16.51 -11.13 -1.67
C PHE A 24 16.99 -12.52 -1.24
N VAL A 25 17.04 -12.80 0.05
CA VAL A 25 17.34 -14.15 0.59
C VAL A 25 16.14 -15.10 0.44
N GLN A 26 14.92 -14.59 0.23
CA GLN A 26 13.75 -15.45 0.02
C GLN A 26 13.78 -16.08 -1.37
N ALA A 27 14.03 -17.39 -1.43
CA ALA A 27 14.02 -18.22 -2.65
C ALA A 27 14.74 -17.55 -3.85
N PRO A 28 16.06 -17.32 -3.76
CA PRO A 28 16.80 -16.60 -4.78
C PRO A 28 16.74 -17.35 -6.12
N GLY A 29 16.57 -16.60 -7.22
CA GLY A 29 16.43 -17.16 -8.56
C GLY A 29 15.05 -17.73 -8.89
N GLN A 30 14.11 -17.74 -7.93
CA GLN A 30 12.75 -18.25 -8.15
C GLN A 30 11.73 -17.12 -8.15
N ILE A 31 10.82 -17.17 -9.13
CA ILE A 31 9.59 -16.40 -9.12
C ILE A 31 8.61 -17.16 -8.23
N VAL A 32 8.06 -16.48 -7.21
CA VAL A 32 6.99 -17.06 -6.39
C VAL A 32 5.65 -16.52 -6.86
N GLY A 33 4.58 -17.25 -6.59
CA GLY A 33 3.23 -16.76 -6.86
C GLY A 33 2.96 -15.48 -6.06
N ASP A 34 2.88 -14.36 -6.75
CA ASP A 34 2.56 -13.04 -6.20
C ASP A 34 1.52 -12.39 -7.10
N THR A 35 0.35 -12.10 -6.54
CA THR A 35 -0.72 -11.26 -7.10
C THR A 35 -1.20 -11.61 -8.52
N LYS A 36 -0.41 -11.37 -9.58
CA LYS A 36 -0.66 -11.80 -10.96
C LYS A 36 0.64 -12.21 -11.65
N TYR A 37 0.67 -13.42 -12.20
CA TYR A 37 1.79 -13.93 -12.99
C TYR A 37 2.13 -13.04 -14.20
N ASP A 38 1.10 -12.54 -14.90
CA ASP A 38 1.26 -11.66 -16.08
C ASP A 38 2.06 -10.38 -15.81
N LEU A 39 2.11 -9.88 -14.56
CA LEU A 39 2.93 -8.73 -14.18
C LEU A 39 4.42 -9.00 -14.32
N SER A 40 4.84 -10.25 -14.08
CA SER A 40 6.24 -10.63 -14.13
C SER A 40 6.64 -10.98 -15.56
N GLU A 41 5.83 -11.80 -16.24
CA GLU A 41 6.16 -12.35 -17.55
C GLU A 41 5.98 -11.33 -18.69
N ARG A 42 4.85 -10.61 -18.74
CA ARG A 42 4.51 -9.68 -19.84
C ARG A 42 3.79 -8.41 -19.36
N PRO A 43 4.43 -7.58 -18.51
CA PRO A 43 3.79 -6.41 -17.89
C PRO A 43 3.21 -5.42 -18.90
N GLY A 44 3.88 -5.18 -20.03
CA GLY A 44 3.40 -4.25 -21.05
C GLY A 44 2.08 -4.68 -21.69
N LEU A 45 1.95 -5.97 -22.01
CA LEU A 45 0.70 -6.50 -22.56
C LEU A 45 -0.42 -6.51 -21.53
N MET A 46 -0.11 -6.84 -20.27
CA MET A 46 -1.09 -6.74 -19.19
C MET A 46 -1.61 -5.30 -19.06
N LEU A 47 -0.72 -4.30 -19.03
CA LEU A 47 -1.11 -2.89 -18.93
C LEU A 47 -1.91 -2.42 -20.14
N ALA A 48 -1.58 -2.87 -21.35
CA ALA A 48 -2.36 -2.57 -22.54
C ALA A 48 -3.78 -3.16 -22.45
N LYS A 49 -3.92 -4.41 -21.98
CA LYS A 49 -5.23 -5.05 -21.76
C LYS A 49 -6.06 -4.30 -20.74
N VAL A 50 -5.44 -3.80 -19.67
CA VAL A 50 -6.11 -3.08 -18.58
C VAL A 50 -6.79 -1.78 -19.06
N LEU A 51 -6.36 -1.20 -20.18
CA LEU A 51 -6.99 -0.01 -20.77
C LEU A 51 -8.36 -0.31 -21.42
N HIS A 52 -8.71 -1.58 -21.57
CA HIS A 52 -9.99 -2.02 -22.13
C HIS A 52 -10.85 -2.66 -21.04
N LEU A 53 -12.14 -2.29 -20.99
CA LEU A 53 -13.08 -2.83 -20.00
C LEU A 53 -13.32 -4.34 -20.20
N TRP A 54 -13.40 -4.77 -21.46
CA TRP A 54 -13.69 -6.13 -21.87
C TRP A 54 -12.43 -6.85 -22.35
N ASP A 55 -12.19 -8.05 -21.83
CA ASP A 55 -11.16 -8.97 -22.32
C ASP A 55 -11.83 -10.16 -23.02
N PRO A 56 -11.72 -10.29 -24.35
CA PRO A 56 -12.32 -11.39 -25.09
C PRO A 56 -11.58 -12.73 -24.91
N LEU A 57 -10.32 -12.71 -24.43
CA LEU A 57 -9.48 -13.89 -24.31
C LEU A 57 -9.52 -14.50 -22.90
N GLY A 58 -9.87 -13.69 -21.89
CA GLY A 58 -9.99 -14.17 -20.51
C GLY A 58 -11.34 -14.84 -20.24
N ASN A 59 -11.33 -16.07 -19.71
CA ASN A 59 -12.51 -16.78 -19.20
C ASN A 59 -13.73 -16.79 -20.15
N PHE A 60 -13.51 -17.01 -21.45
CA PHE A 60 -14.56 -16.97 -22.50
C PHE A 60 -15.21 -15.59 -22.70
N GLY A 61 -14.51 -14.51 -22.32
CA GLY A 61 -14.99 -13.14 -22.37
C GLY A 61 -15.35 -12.64 -20.97
N GLN A 62 -14.62 -11.63 -20.48
CA GLN A 62 -14.83 -11.11 -19.12
C GLN A 62 -14.66 -9.60 -19.01
N VAL A 63 -15.36 -9.02 -18.03
CA VAL A 63 -15.06 -7.68 -17.51
C VAL A 63 -13.89 -7.80 -16.55
N GLN A 64 -12.82 -7.01 -16.77
CA GLN A 64 -11.57 -7.13 -16.03
C GLN A 64 -11.64 -6.46 -14.64
N ASN A 65 -12.27 -7.13 -13.68
CA ASN A 65 -12.38 -6.60 -12.32
C ASN A 65 -11.00 -6.36 -11.69
N GLN A 66 -10.85 -5.21 -11.02
CA GLN A 66 -9.64 -4.75 -10.30
C GLN A 66 -8.36 -4.57 -11.15
N ALA A 67 -8.40 -4.88 -12.45
CA ALA A 67 -7.23 -4.81 -13.31
C ALA A 67 -6.70 -3.37 -13.48
N TYR A 68 -7.60 -2.38 -13.51
CA TYR A 68 -7.25 -0.95 -13.56
C TYR A 68 -6.35 -0.52 -12.40
N GLY A 69 -6.45 -1.17 -11.25
CA GLY A 69 -5.64 -0.84 -10.07
C GLY A 69 -4.14 -1.04 -10.29
N TYR A 70 -3.75 -1.91 -11.25
CA TYR A 70 -2.35 -2.17 -11.56
C TYR A 70 -1.70 -1.11 -12.45
N LEU A 71 -2.49 -0.20 -13.05
CA LEU A 71 -1.95 0.91 -13.86
C LEU A 71 -0.97 1.77 -13.06
N PHE A 72 -1.15 1.85 -11.74
CA PHE A 72 -0.21 2.54 -10.87
C PHE A 72 -0.36 2.11 -9.40
N PRO A 73 0.74 1.90 -8.65
CA PRO A 73 2.14 2.01 -9.06
C PRO A 73 2.80 0.69 -9.48
N MET A 74 2.18 -0.46 -9.17
CA MET A 74 2.83 -1.77 -9.33
C MET A 74 3.12 -2.12 -10.80
N GLY A 75 2.17 -1.94 -11.71
CA GLY A 75 2.38 -2.29 -13.12
C GLY A 75 3.53 -1.52 -13.78
N PRO A 76 3.59 -0.17 -13.69
CA PRO A 76 4.74 0.59 -14.19
C PRO A 76 6.07 0.21 -13.55
N PHE A 77 6.07 -0.18 -12.26
CA PHE A 77 7.28 -0.66 -11.59
C PHE A 77 7.80 -1.94 -12.24
N PHE A 78 6.92 -2.92 -12.47
CA PHE A 78 7.28 -4.18 -13.13
C PHE A 78 7.67 -3.97 -14.59
N LEU A 79 6.94 -3.11 -15.31
CA LEU A 79 7.28 -2.73 -16.68
C LEU A 79 8.68 -2.12 -16.75
N ALA A 80 9.00 -1.15 -15.89
CA ALA A 80 10.32 -0.53 -15.89
C ALA A 80 11.44 -1.54 -15.61
N GLY A 81 11.22 -2.49 -14.69
CA GLY A 81 12.17 -3.58 -14.43
C GLY A 81 12.38 -4.48 -15.65
N HIS A 82 11.29 -4.82 -16.33
CA HIS A 82 11.32 -5.62 -17.55
C HIS A 82 12.05 -4.92 -18.71
N GLU A 83 11.78 -3.64 -18.96
CA GLU A 83 12.42 -2.87 -20.04
C GLU A 83 13.93 -2.67 -19.83
N VAL A 84 14.38 -2.63 -18.56
CA VAL A 84 15.82 -2.59 -18.23
C VAL A 84 16.48 -3.97 -18.33
N GLY A 85 15.70 -5.03 -18.59
CA GLY A 85 16.20 -6.40 -18.75
C GLY A 85 16.56 -7.08 -17.42
N LEU A 86 16.00 -6.62 -16.31
CA LEU A 86 16.20 -7.30 -15.02
C LEU A 86 15.47 -8.65 -15.02
N PRO A 87 16.06 -9.69 -14.42
CA PRO A 87 15.33 -10.95 -14.21
C PRO A 87 14.06 -10.72 -13.40
N GLU A 88 12.97 -11.40 -13.76
CA GLU A 88 11.65 -11.19 -13.15
C GLU A 88 11.65 -11.34 -11.62
N TRP A 89 12.35 -12.37 -11.12
CA TRP A 89 12.50 -12.58 -9.68
C TRP A 89 13.20 -11.39 -8.99
N VAL A 90 14.15 -10.73 -9.65
CA VAL A 90 14.83 -9.53 -9.12
C VAL A 90 13.85 -8.38 -9.03
N VAL A 91 13.06 -8.14 -10.08
CA VAL A 91 12.01 -7.10 -10.08
C VAL A 91 11.00 -7.36 -8.96
N GLN A 92 10.59 -8.60 -8.75
CA GLN A 92 9.71 -9.01 -7.66
C GLN A 92 10.33 -8.70 -6.28
N ARG A 93 11.60 -9.02 -6.04
CA ARG A 93 12.28 -8.69 -4.76
C ARG A 93 12.49 -7.18 -4.58
N LEU A 94 12.75 -6.44 -5.65
CA LEU A 94 12.82 -4.97 -5.60
C LEU A 94 11.47 -4.36 -5.24
N TRP A 95 10.36 -4.90 -5.77
CA TRP A 95 9.01 -4.47 -5.39
C TRP A 95 8.75 -4.71 -3.91
N TRP A 96 9.05 -5.91 -3.40
CA TRP A 96 8.90 -6.21 -1.97
C TRP A 96 9.77 -5.31 -1.11
N THR A 97 11.02 -5.07 -1.53
CA THR A 97 11.93 -4.13 -0.86
C THR A 97 11.30 -2.75 -0.78
N LEU A 98 10.72 -2.25 -1.89
CA LEU A 98 10.07 -0.95 -1.94
C LEU A 98 8.91 -0.88 -0.94
N VAL A 99 8.03 -1.89 -0.91
CA VAL A 99 6.90 -1.96 0.05
C VAL A 99 7.41 -1.86 1.49
N LEU A 100 8.41 -2.68 1.86
CA LEU A 100 8.95 -2.72 3.22
C LEU A 100 9.66 -1.42 3.60
N VAL A 101 10.44 -0.83 2.68
CA VAL A 101 11.16 0.42 2.91
C VAL A 101 10.20 1.59 3.06
N VAL A 102 9.15 1.66 2.22
CA VAL A 102 8.10 2.69 2.32
C VAL A 102 7.38 2.59 3.66
N ALA A 103 7.02 1.38 4.09
CA ALA A 103 6.42 1.12 5.41
C ALA A 103 7.35 1.57 6.55
N PHE A 104 8.60 1.10 6.54
CA PHE A 104 9.61 1.39 7.55
C PHE A 104 9.86 2.90 7.68
N LEU A 105 10.22 3.56 6.59
CA LEU A 105 10.53 5.00 6.59
C LEU A 105 9.30 5.84 6.92
N GLY A 106 8.11 5.41 6.49
CA GLY A 106 6.85 6.06 6.79
C GLY A 106 6.59 6.14 8.29
N VAL A 107 6.73 5.01 8.99
CA VAL A 107 6.54 4.94 10.45
C VAL A 107 7.63 5.70 11.20
N VAL A 108 8.90 5.54 10.83
CA VAL A 108 10.01 6.30 11.43
C VAL A 108 9.76 7.81 11.29
N ARG A 109 9.30 8.24 10.11
CA ARG A 109 9.02 9.65 9.83
C ARG A 109 7.81 10.14 10.62
N LEU A 110 6.74 9.35 10.68
CA LEU A 110 5.51 9.67 11.40
C LEU A 110 5.77 9.81 12.91
N ALA A 111 6.44 8.82 13.52
CA ALA A 111 6.80 8.86 14.93
C ALA A 111 7.67 10.09 15.25
N ARG A 112 8.61 10.44 14.36
CA ARG A 112 9.44 11.63 14.50
C ARG A 112 8.65 12.93 14.44
N VAL A 113 7.71 13.08 13.49
CA VAL A 113 6.89 14.32 13.45
C VAL A 113 5.94 14.41 14.62
N LEU A 114 5.48 13.28 15.18
CA LEU A 114 4.64 13.26 16.37
C LEU A 114 5.42 13.48 17.67
N GLY A 115 6.76 13.44 17.63
CA GLY A 115 7.58 13.55 18.83
C GLY A 115 7.52 12.31 19.74
N ILE A 116 7.20 11.14 19.18
CA ILE A 116 7.06 9.89 19.93
C ILE A 116 8.41 9.17 19.97
N GLY A 117 8.90 8.92 21.19
CA GLY A 117 10.13 8.19 21.44
C GLY A 117 11.41 8.87 20.95
N GLY A 118 12.55 8.20 21.15
CA GLY A 118 13.86 8.62 20.67
C GLY A 118 14.19 8.08 19.26
N PRO A 119 15.32 8.49 18.67
CA PRO A 119 15.70 8.10 17.30
C PRO A 119 15.72 6.58 17.07
N TRP A 120 16.26 5.80 18.01
CA TRP A 120 16.36 4.35 17.88
C TRP A 120 15.03 3.63 18.15
N THR A 121 14.20 4.11 19.07
CA THR A 121 12.86 3.53 19.28
C THR A 121 11.96 3.78 18.07
N GLN A 122 12.14 4.90 17.36
CA GLN A 122 11.46 5.17 16.09
C GLN A 122 11.89 4.17 15.00
N VAL A 123 13.18 3.85 14.91
CA VAL A 123 13.71 2.81 14.00
C VAL A 123 13.13 1.44 14.35
N LEU A 124 13.10 1.09 15.64
CA LEU A 124 12.51 -0.16 16.10
C LEU A 124 11.01 -0.25 15.75
N ALA A 125 10.25 0.82 15.94
CA ALA A 125 8.84 0.89 15.54
C ALA A 125 8.66 0.72 14.02
N GLY A 126 9.55 1.31 13.22
CA GLY A 126 9.59 1.11 11.77
C GLY A 126 9.78 -0.35 11.39
N PHE A 127 10.74 -1.04 12.02
CA PHE A 127 10.96 -2.48 11.79
C PHE A 127 9.78 -3.32 12.25
N ALA A 128 9.23 -3.05 13.44
CA ALA A 128 8.08 -3.78 13.97
C ALA A 128 6.86 -3.69 13.04
N PHE A 129 6.67 -2.54 12.39
CA PHE A 129 5.59 -2.37 11.40
C PHE A 129 5.90 -3.08 10.07
N ALA A 130 7.06 -2.79 9.48
CA ALA A 130 7.44 -3.34 8.18
C ALA A 130 7.57 -4.87 8.19
N LEU A 131 8.08 -5.44 9.29
CA LEU A 131 8.24 -6.88 9.48
C LEU A 131 7.12 -7.49 10.33
N SER A 132 5.97 -6.82 10.44
CA SER A 132 4.83 -7.36 11.16
C SER A 132 4.34 -8.67 10.50
N PRO A 133 3.73 -9.59 11.26
CA PRO A 133 3.23 -10.86 10.72
C PRO A 133 2.33 -10.68 9.49
N ARG A 134 1.45 -9.66 9.51
CA ARG A 134 0.58 -9.32 8.37
C ARG A 134 1.39 -8.93 7.12
N MET A 135 2.42 -8.08 7.26
CA MET A 135 3.26 -7.71 6.13
C MET A 135 3.98 -8.94 5.57
N LEU A 136 4.62 -9.75 6.42
CA LEU A 136 5.40 -10.90 5.98
C LEU A 136 4.53 -11.97 5.29
N THR A 137 3.37 -12.32 5.88
CA THR A 137 2.45 -13.33 5.35
C THR A 137 1.72 -12.91 4.06
N ASN A 138 1.64 -11.61 3.77
CA ASN A 138 1.08 -11.09 2.53
C ASN A 138 2.12 -10.91 1.43
N THR A 139 3.38 -10.62 1.77
CA THR A 139 4.40 -10.21 0.79
C THR A 139 4.67 -11.28 -0.26
N GLY A 140 4.68 -12.56 0.13
CA GLY A 140 4.82 -13.66 -0.84
C GLY A 140 3.61 -13.78 -1.77
N PRO A 141 2.40 -14.09 -1.26
CA PRO A 141 1.27 -14.44 -2.11
C PRO A 141 0.55 -13.24 -2.75
N ILE A 142 0.46 -12.09 -2.07
CA ILE A 142 -0.33 -10.93 -2.52
C ILE A 142 0.32 -9.62 -2.02
N SER A 143 1.48 -9.28 -2.57
CA SER A 143 2.29 -8.15 -2.08
C SER A 143 1.56 -6.81 -2.19
N ILE A 144 0.68 -6.65 -3.17
CA ILE A 144 -0.07 -5.42 -3.41
C ILE A 144 -1.02 -5.06 -2.26
N GLU A 145 -1.49 -6.04 -1.48
CA GLU A 145 -2.36 -5.80 -0.31
C GLU A 145 -1.63 -5.12 0.85
N ASN A 146 -0.30 -5.21 0.87
CA ASN A 146 0.52 -4.50 1.86
C ASN A 146 0.74 -3.03 1.53
N TRP A 147 0.65 -2.68 0.24
CA TRP A 147 1.00 -1.37 -0.25
C TRP A 147 0.17 -0.23 0.34
N PRO A 148 -1.18 -0.34 0.48
CA PRO A 148 -1.96 0.69 1.17
C PRO A 148 -1.51 0.94 2.61
N SER A 149 -1.18 -0.12 3.35
CA SER A 149 -0.69 -0.02 4.72
C SER A 149 0.70 0.62 4.78
N ALA A 150 1.58 0.29 3.84
CA ALA A 150 2.91 0.89 3.73
C ALA A 150 2.84 2.41 3.45
N VAL A 151 1.89 2.84 2.62
CA VAL A 151 1.71 4.24 2.23
C VAL A 151 0.94 5.05 3.28
N ALA A 152 0.13 4.42 4.14
CA ALA A 152 -0.71 5.14 5.11
C ALA A 152 0.02 6.18 5.99
N PRO A 153 1.22 5.91 6.54
CA PRO A 153 1.97 6.93 7.29
C PRO A 153 2.31 8.17 6.43
N TRP A 154 2.54 8.00 5.13
CA TRP A 154 2.88 9.09 4.21
C TRP A 154 1.69 10.00 3.88
N VAL A 155 0.46 9.48 3.98
CA VAL A 155 -0.76 10.30 3.92
C VAL A 155 -0.90 11.16 5.18
N LEU A 156 -0.53 10.62 6.34
CA LEU A 156 -0.64 11.30 7.65
C LEU A 156 0.46 12.35 7.91
N VAL A 157 1.72 12.02 7.64
CA VAL A 157 2.89 12.89 7.91
C VAL A 157 2.67 14.36 7.50
N PRO A 158 2.23 14.68 6.27
CA PRO A 158 2.04 16.07 5.86
C PRO A 158 0.90 16.77 6.64
N LEU A 159 -0.12 16.05 7.09
CA LEU A 159 -1.20 16.58 7.92
C LEU A 159 -0.74 16.89 9.34
N VAL A 160 0.09 16.02 9.94
CA VAL A 160 0.76 16.32 11.21
C VAL A 160 1.59 17.59 11.08
N LEU A 161 2.39 17.69 10.02
CA LEU A 161 3.20 18.88 9.76
C LEU A 161 2.37 20.16 9.52
N ALA A 162 1.15 20.06 8.96
CA ALA A 162 0.25 21.20 8.77
C ALA A 162 -0.17 21.82 10.12
N THR A 163 -0.36 20.97 11.13
CA THR A 163 -0.72 21.37 12.50
C THR A 163 0.44 22.02 13.24
N GLN A 164 1.67 21.77 12.79
CA GLN A 164 2.91 22.38 13.28
C GLN A 164 3.30 23.66 12.51
N GLY A 165 2.34 24.29 11.84
CA GLY A 165 2.54 25.57 11.17
C GLY A 165 2.91 25.51 9.69
N ARG A 166 3.09 24.32 9.08
CA ARG A 166 3.33 24.24 7.63
C ARG A 166 2.13 24.75 6.81
N PRO A 167 2.35 25.21 5.55
CA PRO A 167 1.27 25.69 4.69
C PRO A 167 0.21 24.61 4.43
N LEU A 168 -1.06 24.93 4.73
CA LEU A 168 -2.16 23.97 4.71
C LEU A 168 -2.35 23.30 3.35
N TRP A 169 -2.43 24.09 2.28
CA TRP A 169 -2.67 23.57 0.94
C TRP A 169 -1.55 22.65 0.47
N ARG A 170 -0.28 22.97 0.78
CA ARG A 170 0.88 22.12 0.42
C ARG A 170 0.85 20.80 1.17
N SER A 171 0.50 20.85 2.45
CA SER A 171 0.34 19.64 3.26
C SER A 171 -0.82 18.78 2.77
N ALA A 172 -1.98 19.38 2.48
CA ALA A 172 -3.13 18.69 1.91
C ALA A 172 -2.79 18.05 0.54
N ALA A 173 -2.12 18.79 -0.34
CA ALA A 173 -1.69 18.30 -1.65
C ALA A 173 -0.72 17.12 -1.53
N ARG A 174 0.26 17.19 -0.62
CA ARG A 174 1.19 16.06 -0.36
C ARG A 174 0.48 14.84 0.20
N SER A 175 -0.51 15.04 1.07
CA SER A 175 -1.34 13.96 1.62
C SER A 175 -2.16 13.29 0.52
N GLY A 176 -2.87 14.09 -0.29
CA GLY A 176 -3.63 13.59 -1.44
C GLY A 176 -2.73 12.89 -2.47
N PHE A 177 -1.57 13.46 -2.78
CA PHE A 177 -0.59 12.84 -3.68
C PHE A 177 -0.13 11.47 -3.17
N ALA A 178 0.19 11.34 -1.88
CA ALA A 178 0.51 10.04 -1.27
C ALA A 178 -0.69 9.07 -1.37
N ALA A 179 -1.92 9.54 -1.18
CA ALA A 179 -3.12 8.71 -1.34
C ALA A 179 -3.33 8.24 -2.79
N GLY A 180 -3.01 9.07 -3.78
CA GLY A 180 -3.05 8.69 -5.20
C GLY A 180 -2.08 7.55 -5.54
N PHE A 181 -0.97 7.44 -4.78
CA PHE A 181 -0.01 6.34 -4.92
C PHE A 181 -0.49 5.03 -4.35
N VAL A 182 -1.53 5.00 -3.52
CA VAL A 182 -2.04 3.75 -2.92
C VAL A 182 -2.56 2.78 -3.99
N GLY A 183 -3.02 3.27 -5.14
CA GLY A 183 -3.57 2.41 -6.19
C GLY A 183 -5.02 1.99 -5.92
N GLY A 184 -5.64 1.40 -6.94
CA GLY A 184 -7.05 0.97 -6.92
C GLY A 184 -7.25 -0.54 -6.95
N VAL A 185 -6.21 -1.35 -6.69
CA VAL A 185 -6.30 -2.81 -6.81
C VAL A 185 -7.32 -3.37 -5.81
N ASN A 186 -7.24 -2.92 -4.56
CA ASN A 186 -8.23 -3.21 -3.53
C ASN A 186 -8.84 -1.90 -3.02
N ALA A 187 -10.02 -1.57 -3.53
CA ALA A 187 -10.71 -0.32 -3.18
C ALA A 187 -10.97 -0.17 -1.67
N VAL A 188 -11.22 -1.26 -0.95
CA VAL A 188 -11.45 -1.24 0.51
C VAL A 188 -10.16 -0.92 1.25
N ALA A 189 -9.06 -1.60 0.90
CA ALA A 189 -7.75 -1.32 1.48
C ALA A 189 -7.27 0.10 1.17
N SER A 190 -7.52 0.59 -0.05
CA SER A 190 -7.21 1.96 -0.46
C SER A 190 -8.05 2.99 0.30
N ALA A 191 -9.35 2.73 0.46
CA ALA A 191 -10.25 3.59 1.22
C ALA A 191 -9.86 3.66 2.70
N ALA A 192 -9.35 2.57 3.29
CA ALA A 192 -8.96 2.50 4.70
C ALA A 192 -7.83 3.47 5.10
N VAL A 193 -7.07 4.00 4.13
CA VAL A 193 -6.05 5.04 4.39
C VAL A 193 -6.70 6.40 4.72
N GLY A 194 -7.88 6.69 4.15
CA GLY A 194 -8.61 7.93 4.32
C GLY A 194 -9.08 8.21 5.76
N PRO A 195 -9.73 7.25 6.46
CA PRO A 195 -10.19 7.41 7.83
C PRO A 195 -9.11 7.86 8.80
N LEU A 196 -7.88 7.36 8.71
CA LEU A 196 -6.79 7.79 9.60
C LEU A 196 -6.49 9.28 9.44
N ALA A 197 -6.43 9.76 8.20
CA ALA A 197 -6.22 11.17 7.87
C ALA A 197 -7.41 12.03 8.28
N ALA A 198 -8.64 11.57 8.05
CA ALA A 198 -9.85 12.25 8.48
C ALA A 198 -9.91 12.37 10.01
N LEU A 199 -9.66 11.28 10.75
CA LEU A 199 -9.60 11.28 12.21
C LEU A 199 -8.54 12.26 12.74
N TRP A 200 -7.37 12.32 12.10
CA TRP A 200 -6.35 13.30 12.49
C TRP A 200 -6.87 14.74 12.39
N ILE A 201 -7.54 15.09 11.28
CA ILE A 201 -8.11 16.42 11.05
C ILE A 201 -9.26 16.71 12.02
N LEU A 202 -10.19 15.76 12.19
CA LEU A 202 -11.39 15.90 13.03
C LEU A 202 -11.06 16.00 14.52
N THR A 203 -9.96 15.41 14.97
CA THR A 203 -9.50 15.51 16.37
C THR A 203 -8.73 16.80 16.65
N ARG A 204 -8.49 17.67 15.66
CA ARG A 204 -7.88 18.99 15.92
C ARG A 204 -8.92 19.93 16.52
N LYS A 205 -8.47 20.86 17.38
CA LYS A 205 -9.33 21.93 17.90
C LYS A 205 -10.08 22.61 16.75
N PRO A 206 -11.43 22.72 16.82
CA PRO A 206 -12.20 23.40 15.79
C PRO A 206 -11.70 24.82 15.60
N SER A 207 -11.28 25.14 14.38
CA SER A 207 -10.78 26.46 14.01
C SER A 207 -10.93 26.67 12.51
N TRP A 208 -10.92 27.92 12.05
CA TRP A 208 -10.93 28.22 10.62
C TRP A 208 -9.75 27.56 9.89
N ARG A 209 -8.61 27.42 10.56
CA ARG A 209 -7.43 26.72 10.03
C ARG A 209 -7.71 25.22 9.83
N SER A 210 -8.36 24.56 10.80
CA SER A 210 -8.73 23.14 10.73
C SER A 210 -9.75 22.87 9.62
N VAL A 211 -10.75 23.76 9.47
CA VAL A 211 -11.76 23.68 8.39
C VAL A 211 -11.10 23.84 7.02
N ARG A 212 -10.23 24.85 6.85
CA ARG A 212 -9.50 25.04 5.59
C ARG A 212 -8.60 23.85 5.25
N LEU A 213 -7.94 23.25 6.25
CA LEU A 213 -7.14 22.05 6.04
C LEU A 213 -8.02 20.89 5.55
N GLY A 214 -9.19 20.67 6.20
CA GLY A 214 -10.15 19.67 5.79
C GLY A 214 -10.65 19.86 4.36
N GLY A 215 -11.02 21.09 3.98
CA GLY A 215 -11.47 21.43 2.63
C GLY A 215 -10.40 21.18 1.56
N TRP A 216 -9.16 21.66 1.77
CA TRP A 216 -8.05 21.39 0.87
C TRP A 216 -7.73 19.90 0.79
N TRP A 217 -7.73 19.21 1.93
CA TRP A 217 -7.43 17.78 1.98
C TRP A 217 -8.47 16.98 1.21
N LEU A 218 -9.76 17.25 1.42
CA LEU A 218 -10.84 16.60 0.68
C LEU A 218 -10.70 16.81 -0.83
N LEU A 219 -10.42 18.05 -1.27
CA LEU A 219 -10.22 18.37 -2.68
C LEU A 219 -9.08 17.53 -3.28
N PHE A 220 -7.89 17.56 -2.67
CA PHE A 220 -6.74 16.84 -3.20
C PHE A 220 -6.87 15.32 -3.08
N MET A 221 -7.55 14.81 -2.05
CA MET A 221 -7.85 13.40 -1.89
C MET A 221 -8.74 12.91 -3.04
N VAL A 222 -9.85 13.61 -3.30
CA VAL A 222 -10.75 13.29 -4.42
C VAL A 222 -9.96 13.30 -5.73
N MET A 223 -9.30 14.42 -6.05
CA MET A 223 -8.52 14.55 -7.29
C MET A 223 -7.50 13.43 -7.48
N ALA A 224 -6.75 13.07 -6.42
CA ALA A 224 -5.72 12.05 -6.50
C ALA A 224 -6.28 10.62 -6.65
N THR A 225 -7.52 10.38 -6.23
CA THR A 225 -8.18 9.06 -6.32
C THR A 225 -9.06 8.88 -7.55
N LEU A 226 -9.37 9.96 -8.29
CA LEU A 226 -10.27 9.90 -9.45
C LEU A 226 -9.85 8.88 -10.50
N TRP A 227 -8.53 8.72 -10.71
CA TRP A 227 -8.02 7.83 -11.76
C TRP A 227 -8.41 6.37 -11.56
N TRP A 228 -8.60 5.92 -10.31
CA TRP A 228 -9.06 4.56 -10.00
C TRP A 228 -10.53 4.52 -9.56
N LEU A 229 -11.03 5.60 -8.96
CA LEU A 229 -12.42 5.69 -8.52
C LEU A 229 -13.39 5.71 -9.72
N VAL A 230 -13.05 6.41 -10.80
CA VAL A 230 -13.88 6.46 -12.01
C VAL A 230 -14.01 5.08 -12.66
N PRO A 231 -12.91 4.35 -12.96
CA PRO A 231 -13.00 2.97 -13.45
C PRO A 231 -13.79 2.06 -12.52
N LEU A 232 -13.60 2.15 -11.20
CA LEU A 232 -14.36 1.37 -10.22
C LEU A 232 -15.88 1.59 -10.37
N LEU A 233 -16.31 2.86 -10.45
CA LEU A 233 -17.73 3.20 -10.60
C LEU A 233 -18.30 2.77 -11.96
N VAL A 234 -17.49 2.83 -13.03
CA VAL A 234 -17.86 2.31 -14.34
C VAL A 234 -18.03 0.79 -14.28
N LEU A 235 -17.05 0.07 -13.73
CA LEU A 235 -17.10 -1.38 -13.59
C LEU A 235 -18.29 -1.84 -12.73
N GLY A 236 -18.61 -1.12 -11.66
CA GLY A 236 -19.76 -1.42 -10.80
C GLY A 236 -21.11 -1.38 -11.53
N ARG A 237 -21.22 -0.70 -12.68
CA ARG A 237 -22.44 -0.69 -13.50
C ARG A 237 -22.55 -1.87 -14.47
N TYR A 238 -21.43 -2.49 -14.84
CA TYR A 238 -21.37 -3.53 -15.87
C TYR A 238 -20.96 -4.90 -15.34
N SER A 239 -20.38 -4.97 -14.13
CA SER A 239 -19.97 -6.24 -13.53
C SER A 239 -21.22 -6.98 -13.00
N PRO A 240 -21.36 -8.28 -13.28
CA PRO A 240 -22.30 -9.14 -12.56
C PRO A 240 -22.05 -9.03 -11.04
N PRO A 241 -23.05 -9.27 -10.17
CA PRO A 241 -22.87 -9.18 -8.73
C PRO A 241 -22.00 -10.34 -8.23
N PHE A 242 -20.70 -10.27 -8.46
CA PHE A 242 -19.74 -11.30 -8.09
C PHE A 242 -19.60 -11.44 -6.57
N LEU A 243 -19.85 -10.37 -5.79
CA LEU A 243 -19.83 -10.41 -4.32
C LEU A 243 -20.79 -11.46 -3.76
N ASP A 244 -21.93 -11.69 -4.42
CA ASP A 244 -22.91 -12.71 -4.04
C ASP A 244 -22.38 -14.15 -4.24
N TYR A 245 -21.31 -14.32 -5.04
CA TYR A 245 -20.73 -15.62 -5.39
C TYR A 245 -19.40 -15.92 -4.68
N ILE A 246 -18.69 -14.93 -4.11
CA ILE A 246 -17.38 -15.13 -3.48
C ILE A 246 -17.25 -14.67 -2.03
N GLU A 247 -18.21 -13.93 -1.46
CA GLU A 247 -18.19 -13.54 -0.04
C GLU A 247 -19.56 -13.73 0.62
N SER A 248 -19.72 -14.78 1.43
CA SER A 248 -20.66 -14.67 2.56
C SER A 248 -19.95 -13.87 3.64
N ALA A 249 -20.54 -12.77 4.10
CA ALA A 249 -20.03 -11.99 5.25
C ALA A 249 -19.85 -12.83 6.53
N ALA A 250 -20.36 -14.07 6.55
CA ALA A 250 -20.15 -15.06 7.59
C ALA A 250 -18.75 -15.71 7.55
N ALA A 251 -18.12 -15.88 6.37
CA ALA A 251 -16.84 -16.57 6.23
C ALA A 251 -15.62 -15.70 6.58
N THR A 252 -15.69 -14.37 6.40
CA THR A 252 -14.58 -13.45 6.71
C THR A 252 -14.50 -13.04 8.18
N THR A 253 -15.51 -13.38 8.99
CA THR A 253 -15.65 -12.91 10.39
C THR A 253 -15.30 -13.98 11.43
N SER A 254 -15.06 -15.23 11.03
CA SER A 254 -14.77 -16.34 11.95
C SER A 254 -13.45 -17.01 11.54
N PRO A 255 -12.28 -16.61 12.08
CA PRO A 255 -12.02 -16.25 13.47
C PRO A 255 -11.20 -14.94 13.59
N ALA A 256 -11.85 -13.78 13.69
CA ALA A 256 -11.16 -12.52 13.98
C ALA A 256 -11.43 -12.10 15.43
N THR A 257 -10.74 -12.73 16.39
CA THR A 257 -10.82 -12.25 17.78
C THR A 257 -10.12 -10.89 17.90
N ILE A 258 -10.51 -10.07 18.89
CA ILE A 258 -9.83 -8.80 19.20
C ILE A 258 -8.33 -9.05 19.47
N ALA A 259 -7.99 -10.20 20.06
CA ALA A 259 -6.60 -10.59 20.30
C ALA A 259 -5.84 -10.85 18.99
N ASP A 260 -6.46 -11.49 18.00
CA ASP A 260 -5.86 -11.71 16.67
C ASP A 260 -5.74 -10.41 15.87
N ALA A 261 -6.70 -9.50 16.02
CA ALA A 261 -6.64 -8.16 15.42
C ALA A 261 -5.48 -7.33 16.01
N LEU A 262 -5.29 -7.38 17.33
CA LEU A 262 -4.19 -6.69 18.03
C LEU A 262 -2.82 -7.29 17.69
N ARG A 263 -2.75 -8.60 17.41
CA ARG A 263 -1.51 -9.29 16.98
C ARG A 263 -1.23 -9.17 15.48
N GLY A 264 -2.21 -8.70 14.69
CA GLY A 264 -2.11 -8.62 13.24
C GLY A 264 -2.19 -9.98 12.55
N THR A 265 -2.85 -10.97 13.16
CA THR A 265 -2.98 -12.36 12.68
C THR A 265 -4.37 -12.69 12.13
N THR A 266 -5.21 -11.69 11.86
CA THR A 266 -6.60 -11.88 11.36
C THR A 266 -6.71 -12.48 9.95
N LYS A 267 -5.60 -12.79 9.28
CA LYS A 267 -5.63 -13.39 7.95
C LYS A 267 -5.89 -14.89 8.10
N TRP A 268 -6.95 -15.37 7.46
CA TRP A 268 -7.43 -16.76 7.49
C TRP A 268 -6.53 -17.77 6.75
N VAL A 269 -5.63 -17.32 5.86
CA VAL A 269 -4.80 -18.21 5.01
C VAL A 269 -3.96 -19.26 5.76
N PRO A 270 -3.39 -18.99 6.96
CA PRO A 270 -2.71 -20.03 7.75
C PRO A 270 -3.64 -21.14 8.25
N TYR A 271 -4.96 -20.89 8.33
CA TYR A 271 -5.95 -21.84 8.86
C TYR A 271 -6.49 -22.82 7.81
N VAL A 272 -6.20 -22.61 6.51
CA VAL A 272 -6.72 -23.45 5.41
C VAL A 272 -5.75 -24.58 5.02
N GLY A 273 -4.55 -24.61 5.60
CA GLY A 273 -3.53 -25.62 5.31
C GLY A 273 -3.45 -26.79 6.30
N ALA A 274 -4.33 -26.86 7.31
CA ALA A 274 -4.19 -27.85 8.39
C ALA A 274 -4.97 -29.17 8.18
N ASP A 275 -5.84 -29.27 7.16
CA ASP A 275 -6.76 -30.41 7.00
C ASP A 275 -6.40 -31.36 5.82
N TYR A 276 -5.13 -31.40 5.40
CA TYR A 276 -4.64 -32.45 4.50
C TYR A 276 -3.46 -33.19 5.13
N SER A 277 -3.77 -34.02 6.13
CA SER A 277 -2.92 -35.12 6.62
C SER A 277 -3.69 -36.43 6.55
#